data_AF-A0A0F9P4R2-F1
#
_entry.id   AF-A0A0F9P4R2-F1
#
_cell.length_a   1.000
_cell.length_b   1.000
_cell.length_c   1.000
_cell.angle_alpha   90.00
_cell.angle_beta   90.00
_cell.angle_gamma   90.00
#
_symmetry.space_group_name_H-M   'P 1'
#
loop_
_entity.id
_entity.type
_entity.pdbx_description
1 polymer ?
#
loop_
_entity_poly.entity_id
_entity_poly.type
_entity_poly.pdbx_seq_one_letter_code
_entity_poly.pdbx_strand_id
1 'polypeptide(L)'
;MKGVICMAKQSKRRGNPPPKDETKEARFIRVCSMRVKKAVKAINNICNCAGSNYVYAPQHVVDIVAALDEARDNVSKSFESKGKTTTEFNFKSE
;
A
#
# COMPACT_ATOMS: atom_id res chain seq x y z
N MET A 1 36.91 -9.62 29.79
CA MET A 1 36.06 -10.58 29.06
C MET A 1 35.49 -9.89 27.83
N LYS A 2 35.58 -10.56 26.68
CA LYS A 2 35.14 -10.07 25.36
C LYS A 2 33.61 -9.97 25.32
N GLY A 3 33.08 -8.94 24.65
CA GLY A 3 31.65 -8.78 24.43
C GLY A 3 31.34 -7.68 23.42
N VAL A 4 31.95 -7.75 22.24
CA VAL A 4 31.55 -6.93 21.09
C VAL A 4 30.27 -7.56 20.53
N ILE A 5 29.12 -6.91 20.72
CA ILE A 5 27.95 -7.16 19.89
C ILE A 5 27.84 -5.98 18.94
N CYS A 6 28.43 -6.14 17.76
CA CYS A 6 28.25 -5.23 16.65
C CYS A 6 26.77 -5.30 16.23
N MET A 7 26.04 -4.18 16.35
CA MET A 7 24.72 -4.06 15.75
C MET A 7 24.88 -4.11 14.22
N ALA A 8 24.50 -5.24 13.62
CA ALA A 8 24.41 -5.37 12.18
C ALA A 8 23.30 -4.44 11.67
N LYS A 9 23.68 -3.37 10.96
CA LYS A 9 22.78 -2.59 10.11
C LYS A 9 22.08 -3.56 9.16
N GLN A 10 20.77 -3.70 9.28
CA GLN A 10 19.95 -4.45 8.32
C GLN A 10 20.21 -3.89 6.92
N SER A 11 20.97 -4.64 6.12
CA SER A 11 21.17 -4.37 4.70
C SER A 11 19.80 -4.36 4.03
N LYS A 12 19.37 -3.19 3.53
CA LYS A 12 18.20 -3.09 2.66
C LYS A 12 18.46 -4.00 1.46
N ARG A 13 17.87 -5.21 1.44
CA ARG A 13 17.90 -6.08 0.26
C ARG A 13 17.34 -5.25 -0.89
N ARG A 14 18.23 -4.78 -1.76
CA ARG A 14 17.87 -4.05 -2.97
C ARG A 14 17.05 -5.04 -3.79
N GLY A 15 15.75 -4.80 -3.91
CA GLY A 15 14.89 -5.58 -4.80
C GLY A 15 15.44 -5.51 -6.22
N ASN A 16 15.12 -6.51 -7.05
CA ASN A 16 15.56 -6.51 -8.44
C ASN A 16 15.24 -5.16 -9.10
N PRO A 17 16.22 -4.55 -9.80
CA PRO A 17 15.97 -3.31 -10.53
C PRO A 17 14.86 -3.54 -11.56
N PRO A 18 14.02 -2.53 -11.82
CA PRO A 18 12.98 -2.64 -12.82
C PRO A 18 13.58 -2.93 -14.21
N PRO A 19 12.84 -3.60 -15.11
CA PRO A 19 13.30 -3.80 -16.50
C PRO A 19 13.58 -2.45 -17.16
N LYS A 20 14.67 -2.37 -17.95
CA LYS A 20 15.15 -1.10 -18.54
C LYS A 20 14.13 -0.49 -19.53
N ASP A 21 13.39 -1.32 -20.26
CA ASP A 21 12.47 -0.91 -21.33
C ASP A 21 11.00 -1.14 -20.98
N GLU A 22 10.64 -1.02 -19.69
CA GLU A 22 9.26 -1.24 -19.22
C GLU A 22 8.33 -0.08 -19.62
N THR A 23 7.21 -0.39 -20.29
CA THR A 23 6.15 0.59 -20.60
C THR A 23 5.51 1.14 -19.32
N LYS A 24 4.89 2.32 -19.39
CA LYS A 24 4.18 2.91 -18.23
C LYS A 24 3.07 1.99 -17.70
N GLU A 25 2.38 1.30 -18.59
CA GLU A 25 1.33 0.32 -18.27
C GLU A 25 1.90 -0.93 -17.58
N ALA A 26 2.96 -1.52 -18.14
CA ALA A 26 3.64 -2.66 -17.53
C ALA A 26 4.17 -2.31 -16.12
N ARG A 27 4.72 -1.10 -15.97
CA ARG A 27 5.16 -0.57 -14.68
C ARG A 27 4.01 -0.44 -13.69
N PHE A 28 2.87 0.09 -14.12
CA PHE A 28 1.68 0.18 -13.29
C PHE A 28 1.23 -1.20 -12.81
N ILE A 29 1.10 -2.17 -13.72
CA ILE A 29 0.70 -3.55 -13.38
C ILE A 29 1.68 -4.18 -12.39
N ARG A 30 2.99 -4.06 -12.62
CA ARG A 30 4.01 -4.62 -11.72
C ARG A 30 3.98 -3.97 -10.35
N VAL A 31 3.95 -2.64 -10.28
CA VAL A 31 3.97 -1.92 -9.00
C VAL A 31 2.66 -2.12 -8.23
N CYS A 32 1.51 -2.02 -8.88
CA CYS A 32 0.21 -2.24 -8.27
C CYS A 32 0.05 -3.67 -7.79
N SER A 33 0.39 -4.67 -8.60
CA SER A 33 0.29 -6.08 -8.18
C SER A 33 1.14 -6.39 -6.93
N MET A 34 2.38 -5.87 -6.87
CA MET A 34 3.21 -6.01 -5.67
C MET A 34 2.59 -5.34 -4.44
N ARG A 35 2.00 -4.15 -4.60
CA ARG A 35 1.40 -3.39 -3.50
C ARG A 35 0.11 -4.02 -3.01
N VAL A 36 -0.77 -4.45 -3.92
CA VAL A 36 -2.02 -5.15 -3.60
C VAL A 36 -1.72 -6.46 -2.88
N LYS A 37 -0.76 -7.27 -3.35
CA LYS A 37 -0.35 -8.50 -2.65
C LYS A 37 0.08 -8.24 -1.20
N LYS A 38 0.80 -7.15 -0.94
CA LYS A 38 1.18 -6.76 0.42
C LYS A 38 -0.02 -6.33 1.26
N ALA A 39 -0.94 -5.55 0.70
CA ALA A 39 -2.16 -5.13 1.37
C ALA A 39 -3.03 -6.34 1.75
N VAL A 40 -3.27 -7.25 0.81
CA VAL A 40 -4.02 -8.50 1.06
C VAL A 40 -3.35 -9.33 2.15
N LYS A 41 -2.01 -9.46 2.13
CA LYS A 41 -1.29 -10.17 3.19
C LYS A 41 -1.47 -9.51 4.56
N ALA A 42 -1.47 -8.18 4.62
CA ALA A 42 -1.72 -7.45 5.86
C ALA A 42 -3.15 -7.70 6.38
N ILE A 43 -4.15 -7.66 5.51
CA ILE A 43 -5.54 -7.98 5.86
C ILE A 43 -5.65 -9.41 6.39
N ASN A 44 -5.03 -10.39 5.73
CA ASN A 44 -5.03 -11.78 6.23
C ASN A 44 -4.37 -11.90 7.61
N ASN A 45 -3.33 -11.11 7.91
CA ASN A 45 -2.76 -11.08 9.24
C ASN A 45 -3.74 -10.52 10.28
N ILE A 46 -4.58 -9.54 9.90
CA ILE A 46 -5.66 -9.04 10.78
C ILE A 46 -6.69 -10.15 11.02
N CYS A 47 -7.04 -10.95 10.00
CA CYS A 47 -7.94 -12.09 10.19
C CYS A 47 -7.40 -13.10 11.21
N ASN A 48 -6.08 -13.28 11.31
CA ASN A 48 -5.47 -14.15 12.32
C ASN A 48 -5.67 -13.63 13.76
N CYS A 49 -5.97 -12.34 13.96
CA CYS A 49 -6.34 -11.78 15.26
C CYS A 49 -7.70 -12.30 15.75
N ALA A 50 -8.53 -12.87 14.88
CA ALA A 50 -9.77 -13.53 15.27
C ALA A 50 -9.55 -14.92 15.92
N GLY A 51 -8.30 -15.40 15.99
CA GLY A 51 -7.95 -16.68 16.61
C GLY A 51 -8.09 -16.68 18.13
N SER A 52 -8.04 -17.87 18.72
CA SER A 52 -8.23 -18.13 20.16
C SER A 52 -7.20 -17.48 21.09
N ASN A 53 -6.15 -16.88 20.54
CA ASN A 53 -5.09 -16.22 21.31
C ASN A 53 -5.47 -14.80 21.76
N TYR A 54 -6.58 -14.25 21.26
CA TYR A 54 -6.98 -12.88 21.52
C TYR A 54 -8.41 -12.82 22.04
N VAL A 55 -8.64 -11.89 22.98
CA VAL A 55 -9.96 -11.53 23.47
C VAL A 55 -10.29 -10.16 22.90
N TYR A 56 -11.44 -10.03 22.25
CA TYR A 56 -11.91 -8.76 21.68
C TYR A 56 -13.39 -8.55 21.97
N ALA A 57 -13.77 -7.29 22.14
CA ALA A 57 -15.16 -6.89 22.21
C ALA A 57 -15.74 -6.79 20.78
N PRO A 58 -17.07 -6.95 20.62
CA PRO A 58 -17.72 -6.75 19.33
C PRO A 58 -17.45 -5.38 18.70
N GLN A 59 -17.33 -4.33 19.53
CA GLN A 59 -17.01 -2.98 19.04
C GLN A 59 -15.63 -2.90 18.37
N HIS A 60 -14.63 -3.63 18.86
CA HIS A 60 -13.30 -3.64 18.22
C HIS A 60 -13.36 -4.18 16.79
N VAL A 61 -14.27 -5.13 16.51
CA VAL A 61 -14.46 -5.66 15.16
C VAL A 61 -15.08 -4.60 14.26
N VAL A 62 -16.07 -3.86 14.76
CA VAL A 62 -16.71 -2.75 14.01
C VAL A 62 -15.68 -1.68 13.66
N ASP A 63 -14.84 -1.27 14.61
CA ASP A 63 -13.81 -0.27 14.38
C ASP A 63 -12.77 -0.72 13.34
N ILE A 64 -12.35 -2.00 13.41
CA ILE A 64 -11.42 -2.58 12.43
C ILE A 64 -12.03 -2.56 11.03
N VAL A 65 -13.29 -2.98 10.89
CA VAL A 65 -13.97 -3.02 9.59
C VAL A 65 -14.18 -1.60 9.05
N ALA A 66 -14.60 -0.65 9.89
CA ALA A 66 -14.78 0.74 9.49
C ALA A 66 -13.48 1.36 8.96
N ALA A 67 -12.34 1.11 9.62
CA ALA A 67 -11.04 1.58 9.16
C ALA A 67 -10.62 0.96 7.80
N LEU A 68 -10.95 -0.31 7.57
CA LEU A 68 -10.68 -0.99 6.29
C LEU A 68 -11.58 -0.44 5.16
N ASP A 69 -12.84 -0.15 5.46
CA ASP A 69 -13.78 0.45 4.51
C ASP A 69 -13.37 1.88 4.13
N GLU A 70 -12.93 2.70 5.09
CA GLU A 70 -12.38 4.04 4.79
C GLU A 70 -11.15 3.95 3.87
N ALA A 71 -10.25 3.00 4.14
CA ALA A 71 -9.09 2.76 3.30
C ALA A 71 -9.49 2.33 1.88
N ARG A 72 -10.50 1.47 1.75
CA ARG A 72 -11.07 1.06 0.45
C ARG A 72 -11.64 2.26 -0.31
N ASP A 73 -12.44 3.09 0.35
CA ASP A 73 -13.05 4.27 -0.27
C ASP A 73 -12.01 5.27 -0.75
N ASN A 74 -10.93 5.47 0.02
CA ASN A 74 -9.82 6.32 -0.39
C ASN A 74 -9.09 5.79 -1.63
N VAL A 75 -9.00 4.46 -1.80
CA VAL A 75 -8.48 3.86 -3.03
C VAL A 75 -9.39 4.21 -4.21
N SER A 76 -10.70 3.97 -4.09
CA SER A 76 -11.68 4.30 -5.15
C SER A 76 -11.63 5.77 -5.54
N LYS A 77 -11.70 6.68 -4.55
CA LYS A 77 -11.58 8.14 -4.75
C LYS A 77 -10.28 8.53 -5.45
N SER A 78 -9.16 7.87 -5.13
CA SER A 78 -7.85 8.16 -5.75
C SER A 78 -7.79 7.77 -7.23
N PHE A 79 -8.61 6.82 -7.67
CA PHE A 79 -8.73 6.43 -9.07
C PHE A 79 -9.81 7.23 -9.81
N GLU A 80 -10.87 7.66 -9.13
CA GLU A 80 -11.93 8.52 -9.70
C GLU A 80 -11.48 9.98 -9.87
N SER A 81 -10.78 10.56 -8.88
CA SER A 81 -10.35 11.97 -8.88
C SER A 81 -9.28 12.30 -9.91
N LYS A 82 -8.57 11.29 -10.45
CA LYS A 82 -7.57 11.49 -11.50
C LYS A 82 -8.16 11.64 -12.91
N GLY A 83 -9.49 11.70 -13.01
CA GLY A 83 -10.21 11.82 -14.28
C GLY A 83 -10.18 13.21 -14.93
N LYS A 84 -10.06 14.33 -14.21
CA LYS A 84 -10.16 15.68 -14.84
C LYS A 84 -9.46 16.78 -14.02
N THR A 85 -8.36 17.32 -14.55
CA THR A 85 -8.08 18.76 -14.63
C THR A 85 -6.89 18.97 -15.57
N THR A 86 -7.10 18.75 -16.88
CA THR A 86 -6.32 19.52 -17.86
C THR A 86 -7.09 20.82 -18.05
N THR A 87 -6.89 21.77 -17.14
CA THR A 87 -7.26 23.15 -17.43
C THR A 87 -6.21 23.66 -18.40
N GLU A 88 -6.35 23.35 -19.69
CA GLU A 88 -5.58 24.01 -20.74
C GLU A 88 -6.01 25.47 -20.76
N PHE A 89 -5.25 26.30 -20.05
CA PHE A 89 -5.34 27.73 -20.15
C PHE A 89 -4.65 28.16 -21.45
N ASN A 90 -5.43 28.45 -22.49
CA ASN A 90 -4.95 29.07 -23.72
C ASN A 90 -5.11 30.59 -23.62
N PHE A 91 -4.00 31.34 -23.70
CA PHE A 91 -4.04 32.78 -23.89
C PHE A 91 -4.66 33.09 -25.27
N LYS A 92 -5.68 33.94 -25.32
CA LYS A 92 -6.04 34.62 -26.57
C LYS A 92 -5.03 35.73 -26.80
N SER A 93 -4.25 35.62 -27.87
CA SER A 93 -3.50 36.73 -28.44
C SER A 93 -4.43 37.52 -29.36
N GLU A 94 -4.74 38.75 -28.97
CA GLU A 94 -5.17 39.81 -29.88
C GLU A 94 -4.52 41.13 -29.41
#